data_AF-A0A1B6IJZ8-F1
#
_entry.id   AF-A0A1B6IJZ8-F1
#
_cell.length_a   1.000
_cell.length_b   1.000
_cell.length_c   1.000
_cell.angle_alpha   90.00
_cell.angle_beta   90.00
_cell.angle_gamma   90.00
#
_symmetry.space_group_name_H-M   'P 1'
#
loop_
_entity.id
_entity.type
_entity.pdbx_description
1 polymer ?
#
loop_
_entity_poly.entity_id
_entity_poly.type
_entity_poly.pdbx_seq_one_letter_code
_entity_poly.pdbx_strand_id
1 'polypeptide(L)'
;MVMDPLAYNEVRTRPSLEERLESIISGAALMADSSCTRDERRERIVAECNAVRQALQDLLSEYMANMSVKDTSEGLERAIDHMCRKTRDLRRQLRKAVVDHVSDSFLETSVPLLVLIEAARAGNEKEVEEYALVFTEHANKLVEVANLACSMSNNDDGVKMVRYAAGQIDALCPQVINAARILAARPRVKVVQENMDVFRDAWENQVRVLTEAVDDITTIDDFLAVSENHILEDVNKCVLALQEGDGDTLDRTAGAIRGRSARVANVVTAEMDNYEPGMYTKRVLEAINVLREQVMPNFAQRVEVAVDAISSNPPKDVDENEFIDASRLVYDGVREIRRAVLMNRSSEELDTDTEFEPGEDNMTIDNRSRSSAHTEGHGVDEYPDISGITTAREAMRKMTEE
;
A
#
# COMPACT_ATOMS: atom_id res chain seq x y z
N MET A 1 -20.21 23.55 3.37
CA MET A 1 -21.46 24.36 3.40
C MET A 1 -21.79 24.76 1.99
N VAL A 2 -23.02 24.51 1.55
CA VAL A 2 -23.55 24.94 0.24
C VAL A 2 -24.06 26.38 0.37
N MET A 3 -23.86 27.21 -0.66
CA MET A 3 -24.26 28.61 -0.68
C MET A 3 -25.70 28.75 -1.20
N ASP A 4 -26.47 29.68 -0.64
CA ASP A 4 -27.76 30.10 -1.21
C ASP A 4 -27.53 30.75 -2.59
N PRO A 5 -28.20 30.30 -3.67
CA PRO A 5 -28.04 30.87 -5.00
C PRO A 5 -28.21 32.40 -5.06
N LEU A 6 -29.08 32.97 -4.23
CA LEU A 6 -29.32 34.42 -4.16
C LEU A 6 -28.16 35.19 -3.50
N ALA A 7 -27.35 34.50 -2.71
CA ALA A 7 -26.15 35.07 -2.08
C ALA A 7 -24.93 35.04 -3.00
N TYR A 8 -25.01 34.35 -4.16
CA TYR A 8 -23.92 34.27 -5.11
C TYR A 8 -23.60 35.65 -5.69
N ASN A 9 -22.32 35.99 -5.67
CA ASN A 9 -21.79 37.21 -6.26
C ASN A 9 -20.57 36.85 -7.09
N GLU A 10 -20.64 37.01 -8.40
CA GLU A 10 -19.56 36.63 -9.31
C GLU A 10 -18.24 37.33 -8.99
N VAL A 11 -18.26 38.62 -8.66
CA VAL A 11 -17.04 39.42 -8.41
C VAL A 11 -16.33 39.00 -7.12
N ARG A 12 -17.05 38.51 -6.11
CA ARG A 12 -16.49 38.17 -4.80
C ARG A 12 -16.34 36.66 -4.57
N THR A 13 -17.36 35.90 -4.96
CA THR A 13 -17.49 34.48 -4.62
C THR A 13 -16.63 33.62 -5.52
N ARG A 14 -16.62 33.89 -6.83
CA ARG A 14 -15.85 33.12 -7.79
C ARG A 14 -14.34 33.19 -7.50
N PRO A 15 -13.71 34.37 -7.37
CA PRO A 15 -12.29 34.43 -7.04
C PRO A 15 -11.96 33.73 -5.71
N SER A 16 -12.83 33.85 -4.70
CA SER A 16 -12.59 33.20 -3.41
C SER A 16 -12.66 31.67 -3.47
N LEU A 17 -13.59 31.10 -4.25
CA LEU A 17 -13.67 29.65 -4.42
C LEU A 17 -12.53 29.11 -5.29
N GLU A 18 -12.16 29.84 -6.36
CA GLU A 18 -11.02 29.51 -7.21
C GLU A 18 -9.71 29.53 -6.43
N GLU A 19 -9.45 30.57 -5.62
CA GLU A 19 -8.26 30.67 -4.77
C GLU A 19 -8.18 29.53 -3.74
N ARG A 20 -9.31 29.20 -3.10
CA ARG A 20 -9.38 28.06 -2.15
C ARG A 20 -9.08 26.74 -2.84
N LEU A 21 -9.63 26.53 -4.04
CA LEU A 21 -9.38 25.30 -4.79
C LEU A 21 -7.92 25.20 -5.24
N GLU A 22 -7.33 26.28 -5.75
CA GLU A 22 -5.92 26.27 -6.17
C GLU A 22 -4.97 26.08 -4.99
N SER A 23 -5.34 26.53 -3.79
CA SER A 23 -4.60 26.20 -2.56
C SER A 23 -4.64 24.70 -2.23
N ILE A 24 -5.80 24.05 -2.41
CA ILE A 24 -5.94 22.59 -2.25
C ILE A 24 -5.11 21.84 -3.31
N ILE A 25 -5.20 22.27 -4.57
CA ILE A 25 -4.48 21.65 -5.69
C ILE A 25 -2.97 21.79 -5.51
N SER A 26 -2.49 22.95 -5.03
CA SER A 26 -1.08 23.15 -4.72
C SER A 26 -0.58 22.18 -3.65
N GLY A 27 -1.37 21.94 -2.59
CA GLY A 27 -1.05 20.92 -1.58
C GLY A 27 -1.06 19.50 -2.15
N ALA A 28 -2.04 19.17 -3.01
CA ALA A 28 -2.11 17.88 -3.70
C ALA A 28 -0.91 17.65 -4.63
N ALA A 29 -0.44 18.69 -5.34
CA ALA A 29 0.72 18.62 -6.22
C ALA A 29 2.00 18.31 -5.46
N LEU A 30 2.22 18.94 -4.29
CA LEU A 30 3.38 18.63 -3.44
C LEU A 30 3.41 17.15 -3.01
N MET A 31 2.25 16.56 -2.75
CA MET A 31 2.17 15.14 -2.44
C MET A 31 2.36 14.26 -3.68
N ALA A 32 1.83 14.66 -4.84
CA ALA A 32 2.01 13.95 -6.11
C ALA A 32 3.48 13.91 -6.56
N ASP A 33 4.23 14.99 -6.31
CA ASP A 33 5.65 15.13 -6.69
C ASP A 33 6.63 14.53 -5.66
N SER A 34 6.12 13.95 -4.57
CA SER A 34 6.97 13.34 -3.55
C SER A 34 7.57 12.01 -4.02
N SER A 35 8.80 11.72 -3.60
CA SER A 35 9.56 10.53 -3.98
C SER A 35 8.92 9.20 -3.56
N CYS A 36 8.04 9.22 -2.56
CA CYS A 36 7.33 8.03 -2.10
C CYS A 36 5.97 7.84 -2.81
N THR A 37 5.56 8.77 -3.66
CA THR A 37 4.31 8.66 -4.42
C THR A 37 4.58 7.96 -5.74
N ARG A 38 3.85 6.86 -6.02
CA ARG A 38 4.05 6.09 -7.26
C ARG A 38 3.58 6.87 -8.49
N ASP A 39 4.17 6.59 -9.64
CA ASP A 39 3.84 7.27 -10.91
C ASP A 39 2.36 7.16 -11.28
N GLU A 40 1.77 5.98 -11.18
CA GLU A 40 0.33 5.78 -11.43
C GLU A 40 -0.52 6.63 -10.49
N ARG A 41 -0.10 6.79 -9.24
CA ARG A 41 -0.83 7.58 -8.24
C ARG A 41 -0.69 9.07 -8.47
N ARG A 42 0.51 9.52 -8.84
CA ARG A 42 0.79 10.88 -9.29
C ARG A 42 -0.13 11.24 -10.46
N GLU A 43 -0.26 10.37 -11.45
CA GLU A 43 -1.17 10.57 -12.59
C GLU A 43 -2.64 10.66 -12.17
N ARG A 44 -3.10 9.78 -11.28
CA ARG A 44 -4.47 9.82 -10.74
C ARG A 44 -4.74 11.11 -9.95
N ILE A 45 -3.80 11.57 -9.12
CA ILE A 45 -3.93 12.85 -8.39
C ILE A 45 -4.02 14.03 -9.37
N VAL A 46 -3.16 14.06 -10.39
CA VAL A 46 -3.19 15.12 -11.41
C VAL A 46 -4.52 15.11 -12.17
N ALA A 47 -5.03 13.93 -12.54
CA ALA A 47 -6.33 13.79 -13.19
C ALA A 47 -7.47 14.31 -12.30
N GLU A 48 -7.49 13.96 -11.01
CA GLU A 48 -8.50 14.45 -10.08
C GLU A 48 -8.39 15.94 -9.79
N CYS A 49 -7.18 16.51 -9.70
CA CYS A 49 -6.99 17.96 -9.61
C CYS A 49 -7.63 18.70 -10.81
N ASN A 50 -7.46 18.15 -12.02
CA ASN A 50 -8.09 18.70 -13.22
C ASN A 50 -9.61 18.51 -13.22
N ALA A 51 -10.10 17.35 -12.76
CA ALA A 51 -11.53 17.06 -12.66
C ALA A 51 -12.23 17.99 -11.66
N VAL A 52 -11.64 18.24 -10.48
CA VAL A 52 -12.17 19.17 -9.49
C VAL A 52 -12.16 20.61 -10.02
N ARG A 53 -11.11 21.01 -10.76
CA ARG A 53 -11.07 22.33 -11.41
C ARG A 53 -12.22 22.50 -12.40
N GLN A 54 -12.47 21.50 -13.25
CA GLN A 54 -13.59 21.54 -14.19
C GLN A 54 -14.94 21.55 -13.46
N ALA A 55 -15.12 20.70 -12.46
CA ALA A 55 -16.35 20.64 -11.66
C ALA A 55 -16.67 21.98 -10.98
N LEU A 56 -15.65 22.72 -10.53
CA LEU A 56 -15.85 24.08 -10.00
C LEU A 56 -16.31 25.05 -11.08
N GLN A 57 -15.75 25.01 -12.29
CA GLN A 57 -16.18 25.89 -13.39
C GLN A 57 -17.61 25.61 -13.83
N ASP A 58 -18.02 24.34 -13.86
CA ASP A 58 -19.40 23.94 -14.15
C ASP A 58 -20.34 24.45 -13.04
N LEU A 59 -19.96 24.28 -11.77
CA LEU A 59 -20.72 24.76 -10.62
C LEU A 59 -20.90 26.28 -10.63
N LEU A 60 -19.84 27.04 -10.91
CA LEU A 60 -19.89 28.50 -11.02
C LEU A 60 -20.80 28.94 -12.17
N SER A 61 -20.80 28.20 -13.28
CA SER A 61 -21.69 28.46 -14.42
C SER A 61 -23.16 28.26 -14.05
N GLU A 62 -23.48 27.20 -13.30
CA GLU A 62 -24.82 26.97 -12.78
C GLU A 62 -25.25 28.05 -11.76
N TYR A 63 -24.36 28.48 -10.85
CA TYR A 63 -24.67 29.59 -9.95
C TYR A 63 -24.98 30.89 -10.70
N MET A 64 -24.24 31.21 -11.76
CA MET A 64 -24.54 32.37 -12.62
C MET A 64 -25.89 32.26 -13.32
N ALA A 65 -26.26 31.07 -13.79
CA ALA A 65 -27.55 30.83 -14.43
C ALA A 65 -28.75 30.94 -13.46
N ASN A 66 -28.52 30.75 -12.16
CA ASN A 66 -29.57 30.69 -11.13
C ASN A 66 -29.63 31.93 -10.20
N MET A 67 -28.89 33.01 -10.50
CA MET A 67 -28.79 34.21 -9.62
C MET A 67 -30.13 34.92 -9.31
N SER A 68 -31.17 34.69 -10.10
CA SER A 68 -32.50 35.29 -9.95
C SER A 68 -33.58 34.30 -9.53
N VAL A 69 -33.23 33.04 -9.33
CA VAL A 69 -34.16 31.96 -8.96
C VAL A 69 -34.06 31.72 -7.46
N LYS A 70 -35.21 31.72 -6.79
CA LYS A 70 -35.28 31.58 -5.33
C LYS A 70 -35.04 30.15 -4.85
N ASP A 71 -35.38 29.19 -5.69
CA ASP A 71 -35.23 27.76 -5.43
C ASP A 71 -34.00 27.22 -6.19
N THR A 72 -33.26 26.31 -5.58
CA THR A 72 -32.15 25.60 -6.22
C THR A 72 -32.69 24.82 -7.42
N SER A 73 -32.16 25.05 -8.62
CA SER A 73 -32.54 24.24 -9.78
C SER A 73 -31.93 22.84 -9.70
N GLU A 74 -32.57 21.87 -10.36
CA GLU A 74 -32.03 20.51 -10.51
C GLU A 74 -30.65 20.51 -11.23
N GLY A 75 -30.36 21.53 -12.05
CA GLY A 75 -29.04 21.74 -12.66
C GLY A 75 -27.98 22.08 -11.61
N LEU A 76 -28.30 23.05 -10.75
CA LEU A 76 -27.41 23.48 -9.68
C LEU A 76 -27.20 22.39 -8.62
N GLU A 77 -28.25 21.67 -8.21
CA GLU A 77 -28.11 20.52 -7.30
C GLU A 77 -27.17 19.46 -7.88
N ARG A 78 -27.34 19.08 -9.15
CA ARG A 78 -26.44 18.12 -9.81
C ARG A 78 -25.00 18.61 -9.89
N ALA A 79 -24.77 19.90 -10.11
CA ALA A 79 -23.43 20.47 -10.13
C ALA A 79 -22.78 20.51 -8.75
N ILE A 80 -23.56 20.80 -7.69
CA ILE A 80 -23.11 20.71 -6.31
C ILE A 80 -22.71 19.27 -5.98
N ASP A 81 -23.56 18.30 -6.31
CA ASP A 81 -23.27 16.87 -6.09
C ASP A 81 -22.05 16.40 -6.88
N HIS A 82 -21.88 16.89 -8.11
CA HIS A 82 -20.70 16.60 -8.92
C HIS A 82 -19.42 17.16 -8.28
N MET A 83 -19.44 18.42 -7.82
CA MET A 83 -18.31 19.03 -7.11
C MET A 83 -17.98 18.27 -5.82
N CYS A 84 -18.98 17.93 -5.01
CA CYS A 84 -18.80 17.14 -3.80
C CYS A 84 -18.16 15.79 -4.09
N ARG A 85 -18.65 15.06 -5.12
CA ARG A 85 -18.05 13.79 -5.56
C ARG A 85 -16.60 13.97 -5.97
N LYS A 86 -16.28 14.96 -6.82
CA LYS A 86 -14.89 15.19 -7.25
C LYS A 86 -13.95 15.58 -6.12
N THR A 87 -14.41 16.35 -5.13
CA THR A 87 -13.60 16.61 -3.94
C THR A 87 -13.35 15.36 -3.09
N ARG A 88 -14.30 14.42 -3.04
CA ARG A 88 -14.14 13.12 -2.38
C ARG A 88 -13.15 12.22 -3.12
N ASP A 89 -13.26 12.17 -4.45
CA ASP A 89 -12.33 11.41 -5.31
C ASP A 89 -10.89 11.88 -5.12
N LEU A 90 -10.65 13.20 -5.18
CA LEU A 90 -9.33 13.78 -4.91
C LEU A 90 -8.86 13.41 -3.50
N ARG A 91 -9.70 13.61 -2.47
CA ARG A 91 -9.33 13.26 -1.09
C ARG A 91 -8.96 11.78 -0.96
N ARG A 92 -9.66 10.88 -1.65
CA ARG A 92 -9.34 9.45 -1.65
C ARG A 92 -7.98 9.17 -2.28
N GLN A 93 -7.65 9.77 -3.42
CA GLN A 93 -6.31 9.64 -4.03
C GLN A 93 -5.21 10.21 -3.11
N LEU A 94 -5.50 11.30 -2.40
CA LEU A 94 -4.58 11.88 -1.43
C LEU A 94 -4.36 10.97 -0.21
N ARG A 95 -5.40 10.37 0.37
CA ARG A 95 -5.26 9.38 1.45
C ARG A 95 -4.41 8.20 1.00
N LYS A 96 -4.72 7.66 -0.17
CA LYS A 96 -3.93 6.64 -0.85
C LYS A 96 -2.45 7.02 -0.99
N ALA A 97 -2.13 8.26 -1.38
CA ALA A 97 -0.73 8.70 -1.46
C ALA A 97 -0.07 8.87 -0.09
N VAL A 98 -0.81 9.24 0.96
CA VAL A 98 -0.26 9.16 2.33
C VAL A 98 0.09 7.72 2.70
N VAL A 99 -0.79 6.75 2.39
CA VAL A 99 -0.53 5.34 2.69
C VAL A 99 0.68 4.80 1.92
N ASP A 100 0.93 5.28 0.70
CA ASP A 100 2.17 4.98 -0.03
C ASP A 100 3.42 5.32 0.81
N HIS A 101 3.44 6.52 1.37
CA HIS A 101 4.54 7.00 2.21
C HIS A 101 4.64 6.23 3.50
N VAL A 102 3.51 5.92 4.13
CA VAL A 102 3.43 5.13 5.36
C VAL A 102 3.96 3.71 5.12
N SER A 103 3.60 3.08 4.01
CA SER A 103 4.01 1.72 3.68
C SER A 103 5.52 1.61 3.48
N ASP A 104 6.15 2.62 2.84
CA ASP A 104 7.60 2.61 2.59
C ASP A 104 8.43 3.06 3.79
N SER A 105 8.06 4.19 4.40
CA SER A 105 8.91 4.83 5.41
C SER A 105 8.94 4.03 6.71
N PHE A 106 7.91 3.24 6.98
CA PHE A 106 7.82 2.39 8.18
C PHE A 106 8.14 0.92 7.92
N LEU A 107 8.73 0.57 6.77
CA LEU A 107 9.08 -0.81 6.43
C LEU A 107 10.37 -1.29 7.13
N GLU A 108 11.48 -0.55 6.96
CA GLU A 108 12.80 -0.89 7.50
C GLU A 108 13.32 0.20 8.45
N THR A 109 12.73 0.27 9.64
CA THR A 109 12.98 1.39 10.56
C THR A 109 14.23 1.23 11.43
N SER A 110 14.82 0.03 11.50
CA SER A 110 15.94 -0.30 12.39
C SER A 110 17.32 -0.14 11.73
N VAL A 111 17.42 -0.23 10.40
CA VAL A 111 18.71 -0.28 9.69
C VAL A 111 19.59 0.94 9.98
N PRO A 112 19.11 2.20 9.87
CA PRO A 112 19.96 3.38 10.14
C PRO A 112 20.52 3.40 11.57
N LEU A 113 19.74 2.91 12.55
CA LEU A 113 20.17 2.81 13.94
C LEU A 113 21.26 1.75 14.11
N LEU A 114 21.07 0.57 13.52
CA LEU A 114 22.02 -0.54 13.63
C LEU A 114 23.38 -0.17 13.03
N VAL A 115 23.39 0.48 11.86
CA VAL A 115 24.61 0.94 11.20
C VAL A 115 25.33 2.00 12.05
N LEU A 116 24.59 2.95 12.62
CA LEU A 116 25.14 3.96 13.55
C LEU A 116 25.77 3.31 14.80
N ILE A 117 25.09 2.32 15.40
CA ILE A 117 25.59 1.60 16.57
C ILE A 117 26.83 0.78 16.23
N GLU A 118 26.89 0.15 15.07
CA GLU A 118 28.04 -0.66 14.65
C GLU A 118 29.30 0.21 14.46
N ALA A 119 29.16 1.37 13.80
CA ALA A 119 30.25 2.34 13.69
C ALA A 119 30.73 2.84 15.07
N ALA A 120 29.79 3.07 16.00
CA ALA A 120 30.11 3.45 17.37
C ALA A 120 30.84 2.34 18.14
N ARG A 121 30.44 1.07 17.97
CA ARG A 121 31.11 -0.10 18.58
C ARG A 121 32.52 -0.31 18.03
N ALA A 122 32.75 0.01 16.76
CA ALA A 122 34.07 0.02 16.14
C ALA A 122 34.98 1.15 16.67
N GLY A 123 34.43 2.15 17.37
CA GLY A 123 35.16 3.32 17.84
C GLY A 123 35.48 4.32 16.72
N ASN A 124 34.75 4.26 15.60
CA ASN A 124 34.99 5.12 14.45
C ASN A 124 34.19 6.42 14.58
N GLU A 125 34.73 7.39 15.33
CA GLU A 125 34.05 8.68 15.58
C GLU A 125 33.66 9.42 14.30
N LYS A 126 34.44 9.27 13.21
CA LYS A 126 34.14 9.93 11.93
C LYS A 126 32.90 9.32 11.26
N GLU A 127 32.85 8.00 11.15
CA GLU A 127 31.69 7.30 10.58
C GLU A 127 30.43 7.53 11.43
N VAL A 128 30.56 7.65 12.75
CA VAL A 128 29.42 7.97 13.62
C VAL A 128 28.79 9.30 13.27
N GLU A 129 29.57 10.33 12.94
CA GLU A 129 28.99 11.61 12.50
C GLU A 129 28.31 11.51 11.12
N GLU A 130 28.87 10.73 10.19
CA GLU A 130 28.27 10.49 8.88
C GLU A 130 26.94 9.72 9.00
N TYR A 131 26.90 8.64 9.78
CA TYR A 131 25.70 7.86 10.02
C TYR A 131 24.68 8.56 10.94
N ALA A 132 25.11 9.49 11.80
CA ALA A 132 24.20 10.31 12.57
C ALA A 132 23.35 11.22 11.68
N LEU A 133 23.89 11.71 10.56
CA LEU A 133 23.13 12.48 9.57
C LEU A 133 22.07 11.60 8.92
N VAL A 134 22.43 10.41 8.44
CA VAL A 134 21.50 9.44 7.83
C VAL A 134 20.38 9.05 8.81
N PHE A 135 20.73 8.78 10.07
CA PHE A 135 19.76 8.48 11.12
C PHE A 135 18.81 9.67 11.38
N THR A 136 19.32 10.89 11.39
CA THR A 136 18.53 12.11 11.56
C THR A 136 17.57 12.33 10.38
N GLU A 137 18.05 12.15 9.14
CA GLU A 137 17.23 12.25 7.94
C GLU A 137 16.10 11.22 7.95
N HIS A 138 16.39 9.98 8.32
CA HIS A 138 15.39 8.94 8.48
C HIS A 138 14.37 9.26 9.58
N ALA A 139 14.81 9.75 10.74
CA ALA A 139 13.93 10.21 11.82
C ALA A 139 12.99 11.33 11.36
N ASN A 140 13.53 12.34 10.67
CA ASN A 140 12.75 13.43 10.11
C ASN A 140 11.72 12.92 9.10
N LYS A 141 12.08 11.92 8.27
CA LYS A 141 11.14 11.34 7.31
C LYS A 141 9.98 10.62 8.00
N LEU A 142 10.23 9.86 9.08
CA LEU A 142 9.15 9.24 9.87
C LEU A 142 8.18 10.29 10.42
N VAL A 143 8.70 11.39 10.98
CA VAL A 143 7.91 12.50 11.52
C VAL A 143 7.15 13.24 10.41
N GLU A 144 7.76 13.49 9.26
CA GLU A 144 7.11 14.09 8.10
C GLU A 144 5.90 13.28 7.64
N VAL A 145 6.08 11.96 7.45
CA VAL A 145 5.01 11.06 7.00
C VAL A 145 3.90 10.95 8.03
N ALA A 146 4.22 10.90 9.32
CA ALA A 146 3.23 10.94 10.39
C ALA A 146 2.38 12.22 10.36
N ASN A 147 2.99 13.37 10.08
CA ASN A 147 2.28 14.64 9.93
C ASN A 147 1.45 14.71 8.65
N LEU A 148 1.90 14.10 7.56
CA LEU A 148 1.09 13.94 6.34
C LEU A 148 -0.16 13.12 6.63
N ALA A 149 -0.05 12.00 7.36
CA ALA A 149 -1.21 11.22 7.80
C ALA A 149 -2.17 12.04 8.68
N CYS A 150 -1.65 12.86 9.59
CA CYS A 150 -2.46 13.77 10.38
C CYS A 150 -3.25 14.76 9.52
N SER A 151 -2.68 15.25 8.42
CA SER A 151 -3.34 16.25 7.55
C SER A 151 -4.57 15.70 6.81
N MET A 152 -4.63 14.38 6.62
CA MET A 152 -5.72 13.69 5.90
C MET A 152 -6.73 13.00 6.83
N SER A 153 -6.45 12.97 8.13
CA SER A 153 -7.34 12.37 9.12
C SER A 153 -8.34 13.39 9.67
N ASN A 154 -9.56 12.92 9.96
CA ASN A 154 -10.58 13.67 10.69
C ASN A 154 -10.71 13.19 12.16
N ASN A 155 -9.85 12.25 12.59
CA ASN A 155 -9.83 11.76 13.97
C ASN A 155 -8.95 12.67 14.84
N ASP A 156 -9.57 13.68 15.47
CA ASP A 156 -8.85 14.68 16.27
C ASP A 156 -8.02 14.08 17.42
N ASP A 157 -8.52 13.03 18.08
CA ASP A 157 -7.82 12.40 19.20
C ASP A 157 -6.65 11.53 18.71
N GLY A 158 -6.86 10.76 17.63
CA GLY A 158 -5.77 10.03 16.97
C GLY A 158 -4.66 10.97 16.47
N VAL A 159 -5.03 12.11 15.87
CA VAL A 159 -4.07 13.14 15.42
C VAL A 159 -3.24 13.69 16.59
N LYS A 160 -3.83 13.90 17.77
CA LYS A 160 -3.08 14.32 18.97
C LYS A 160 -2.07 13.25 19.39
N MET A 161 -2.46 11.98 19.36
CA MET A 161 -1.58 10.86 19.72
C MET A 161 -0.40 10.74 18.76
N VAL A 162 -0.64 10.83 17.45
CA VAL A 162 0.43 10.82 16.44
C VAL A 162 1.40 11.99 16.64
N ARG A 163 0.89 13.21 16.82
CA ARG A 163 1.74 14.39 17.05
C ARG A 163 2.56 14.28 18.33
N TYR A 164 1.98 13.70 19.38
CA TYR A 164 2.70 13.43 20.61
C TYR A 164 3.83 12.42 20.39
N ALA A 165 3.54 11.28 19.74
CA ALA A 165 4.55 10.26 19.43
C ALA A 165 5.66 10.80 18.51
N ALA A 166 5.32 11.64 17.54
CA ALA A 166 6.27 12.30 16.66
C ALA A 166 7.19 13.27 17.43
N GLY A 167 6.63 14.08 18.35
CA GLY A 167 7.44 14.94 19.22
C GLY A 167 8.41 14.17 20.13
N GLN A 168 8.03 12.95 20.54
CA GLN A 168 8.92 12.06 21.29
C GLN A 168 10.06 11.52 20.43
N ILE A 169 9.82 11.22 19.14
CA ILE A 169 10.88 10.87 18.18
C ILE A 169 11.88 12.02 18.03
N ASP A 170 11.39 13.25 17.82
CA ASP A 170 12.24 14.45 17.71
C ASP A 170 13.10 14.67 18.96
N ALA A 171 12.53 14.47 20.15
CA ALA A 171 13.23 14.63 21.42
C ALA A 171 14.27 13.51 21.67
N LEU A 172 14.00 12.29 21.20
CA LEU A 172 14.83 11.12 21.45
C LEU A 172 16.01 11.01 20.47
N CYS A 173 15.80 11.40 19.21
CA CYS A 173 16.80 11.34 18.13
C CYS A 173 18.19 11.89 18.55
N PRO A 174 18.33 13.14 19.04
CA PRO A 174 19.64 13.66 19.46
C PRO A 174 20.25 12.93 20.66
N GLN A 175 19.43 12.32 21.52
CA GLN A 175 19.92 11.55 22.68
C GLN A 175 20.55 10.22 22.24
N VAL A 176 19.93 9.54 21.28
CA VAL A 176 20.47 8.32 20.65
C VAL A 176 21.82 8.61 19.98
N ILE A 177 21.90 9.71 19.21
CA ILE A 177 23.15 10.13 18.57
C ILE A 177 24.23 10.43 19.60
N ASN A 178 23.88 11.12 20.70
CA ASN A 178 24.84 11.40 21.76
C ASN A 178 25.31 10.13 22.48
N ALA A 179 24.44 9.14 22.68
CA ALA A 179 24.83 7.84 23.21
C ALA A 179 25.83 7.13 22.27
N ALA A 180 25.59 7.19 20.95
CA ALA A 180 26.49 6.63 19.95
C ALA A 180 27.85 7.33 19.94
N ARG A 181 27.90 8.66 20.03
CA ARG A 181 29.14 9.45 20.15
C ARG A 181 29.97 9.06 21.38
N ILE A 182 29.32 8.93 22.54
CA ILE A 182 30.00 8.53 23.78
C ILE A 182 30.53 7.09 23.65
N LEU A 183 29.77 6.19 23.01
CA LEU A 183 30.20 4.83 22.72
C LEU A 183 31.42 4.81 21.79
N ALA A 184 31.43 5.62 20.73
CA ALA A 184 32.54 5.73 19.80
C ALA A 184 33.84 6.17 20.50
N ALA A 185 33.75 7.13 21.43
CA ALA A 185 34.91 7.58 22.18
C ALA A 185 35.43 6.55 23.20
N ARG A 186 34.56 5.63 23.67
CA ARG A 186 34.88 4.65 24.74
C ARG A 186 34.25 3.27 24.47
N PRO A 187 34.58 2.60 23.36
CA PRO A 187 33.83 1.44 22.88
C PRO A 187 33.94 0.20 23.77
N ARG A 188 34.96 0.14 24.64
CA ARG A 188 35.21 -1.00 25.55
C ARG A 188 34.60 -0.83 26.94
N VAL A 189 34.01 0.33 27.25
CA VAL A 189 33.46 0.60 28.59
C VAL A 189 32.06 0.00 28.69
N LYS A 190 31.90 -1.01 29.54
CA LYS A 190 30.63 -1.75 29.67
C LYS A 190 29.43 -0.86 29.95
N VAL A 191 29.56 0.09 30.88
CA VAL A 191 28.48 1.04 31.23
C VAL A 191 28.05 1.90 30.02
N VAL A 192 28.97 2.20 29.11
CA VAL A 192 28.67 2.98 27.90
C VAL A 192 27.96 2.11 26.86
N GLN A 193 28.36 0.84 26.72
CA GLN A 193 27.65 -0.14 25.89
C GLN A 193 26.22 -0.34 26.38
N GLU A 194 26.03 -0.57 27.68
CA GLU A 194 24.72 -0.72 28.32
C GLU A 194 23.86 0.54 28.12
N ASN A 195 24.45 1.74 28.21
CA ASN A 195 23.74 2.99 27.93
C ASN A 195 23.25 3.08 26.47
N MET A 196 24.07 2.66 25.49
CA MET A 196 23.65 2.63 24.09
C MET A 196 22.52 1.64 23.85
N ASP A 197 22.57 0.46 24.48
CA ASP A 197 21.50 -0.54 24.37
C ASP A 197 20.17 0.01 24.93
N VAL A 198 20.20 0.75 26.06
CA VAL A 198 19.00 1.41 26.60
C VAL A 198 18.40 2.41 25.59
N PHE A 199 19.22 3.22 24.93
CA PHE A 199 18.74 4.18 23.93
C PHE A 199 18.26 3.49 22.64
N ARG A 200 18.87 2.37 22.25
CA ARG A 200 18.39 1.54 21.13
C ARG A 200 16.98 1.04 21.42
N ASP A 201 16.78 0.40 22.56
CA ASP A 201 15.49 -0.20 22.92
C ASP A 201 14.41 0.89 23.09
N ALA A 202 14.79 2.06 23.64
CA ALA A 202 13.90 3.22 23.74
C ALA A 202 13.49 3.76 22.35
N TRP A 203 14.43 3.82 21.40
CA TRP A 203 14.14 4.25 20.03
C TRP A 203 13.21 3.29 19.31
N GLU A 204 13.52 2.00 19.32
CA GLU A 204 12.71 0.97 18.68
C GLU A 204 11.27 0.96 19.25
N ASN A 205 11.14 1.12 20.58
CA ASN A 205 9.85 1.28 21.22
C ASN A 205 9.11 2.53 20.76
N GLN A 206 9.79 3.68 20.68
CA GLN A 206 9.15 4.94 20.30
C GLN A 206 8.74 4.97 18.82
N VAL A 207 9.54 4.35 17.94
CA VAL A 207 9.17 4.17 16.53
C VAL A 207 7.94 3.28 16.42
N ARG A 208 7.89 2.15 17.16
CA ARG A 208 6.71 1.29 17.18
C ARG A 208 5.44 2.05 17.62
N VAL A 209 5.52 2.83 18.70
CA VAL A 209 4.40 3.65 19.18
C VAL A 209 3.95 4.67 18.13
N LEU A 210 4.88 5.28 17.40
CA LEU A 210 4.52 6.18 16.30
C LEU A 210 3.83 5.43 15.16
N THR A 211 4.33 4.26 14.77
CA THR A 211 3.73 3.42 13.72
C THR A 211 2.30 3.04 14.08
N GLU A 212 2.07 2.53 15.29
CA GLU A 212 0.74 2.13 15.78
C GLU A 212 -0.21 3.32 15.78
N ALA A 213 0.22 4.50 16.26
CA ALA A 213 -0.61 5.70 16.24
C ALA A 213 -0.96 6.18 14.82
N VAL A 214 -0.03 6.03 13.85
CA VAL A 214 -0.27 6.37 12.44
C VAL A 214 -1.23 5.37 11.80
N ASP A 215 -1.10 4.08 12.13
CA ASP A 215 -2.01 3.04 11.68
C ASP A 215 -3.45 3.29 12.21
N ASP A 216 -3.62 3.74 13.46
CA ASP A 216 -4.93 4.07 14.07
C ASP A 216 -5.70 5.21 13.35
N ILE A 217 -5.01 6.11 12.66
CA ILE A 217 -5.63 7.19 11.87
C ILE A 217 -5.70 6.89 10.38
N THR A 218 -5.19 5.73 9.96
CA THR A 218 -5.19 5.26 8.58
C THR A 218 -6.28 4.20 8.42
N THR A 219 -7.17 4.38 7.44
CA THR A 219 -8.24 3.38 7.23
C THR A 219 -7.66 2.06 6.73
N ILE A 220 -8.15 0.94 7.25
CA ILE A 220 -7.68 -0.39 6.83
C ILE A 220 -7.90 -0.65 5.33
N ASP A 221 -8.93 -0.05 4.72
CA ASP A 221 -9.22 -0.22 3.29
C ASP A 221 -8.10 0.38 2.42
N ASP A 222 -7.74 1.64 2.69
CA ASP A 222 -6.63 2.30 1.99
C ASP A 222 -5.32 1.54 2.27
N PHE A 223 -5.06 1.13 3.53
CA PHE A 223 -3.87 0.35 3.88
C PHE A 223 -3.75 -0.97 3.11
N LEU A 224 -4.82 -1.76 3.04
CA LEU A 224 -4.83 -3.05 2.34
C LEU A 224 -4.71 -2.89 0.83
N ALA A 225 -5.45 -1.94 0.24
CA ALA A 225 -5.39 -1.68 -1.20
C ALA A 225 -3.98 -1.23 -1.64
N VAL A 226 -3.33 -0.37 -0.86
CA VAL A 226 -1.95 0.06 -1.15
C VAL A 226 -0.96 -1.08 -0.94
N SER A 227 -1.09 -1.84 0.15
CA SER A 227 -0.19 -2.96 0.44
C SER A 227 -0.26 -4.06 -0.61
N GLU A 228 -1.46 -4.37 -1.12
CA GLU A 228 -1.66 -5.28 -2.25
C GLU A 228 -0.90 -4.82 -3.50
N ASN A 229 -1.02 -3.53 -3.86
CA ASN A 229 -0.32 -2.95 -5.01
C ASN A 229 1.20 -2.97 -4.84
N HIS A 230 1.71 -2.63 -3.66
CA HIS A 230 3.16 -2.65 -3.41
C HIS A 230 3.73 -4.06 -3.46
N ILE A 231 3.01 -5.05 -2.93
CA ILE A 231 3.44 -6.43 -2.98
C ILE A 231 3.45 -6.94 -4.43
N LEU A 232 2.48 -6.54 -5.26
CA LEU A 232 2.51 -6.85 -6.69
C LEU A 232 3.71 -6.21 -7.39
N GLU A 233 4.00 -4.95 -7.11
CA GLU A 233 5.16 -4.22 -7.64
C GLU A 233 6.48 -4.90 -7.24
N ASP A 234 6.61 -5.25 -5.96
CA ASP A 234 7.81 -5.89 -5.41
C ASP A 234 7.95 -7.33 -5.96
N VAL A 235 6.85 -8.08 -6.14
CA VAL A 235 6.85 -9.40 -6.80
C VAL A 235 7.37 -9.28 -8.24
N ASN A 236 6.90 -8.31 -9.01
CA ASN A 236 7.37 -8.10 -10.38
C ASN A 236 8.87 -7.75 -10.40
N LYS A 237 9.34 -6.93 -9.46
CA LYS A 237 10.77 -6.61 -9.31
C LYS A 237 11.61 -7.84 -8.94
N CYS A 238 11.11 -8.72 -8.06
CA CYS A 238 11.79 -9.99 -7.75
C CYS A 238 11.93 -10.89 -8.98
N VAL A 239 10.89 -11.00 -9.81
CA VAL A 239 10.94 -11.81 -11.04
C VAL A 239 11.93 -11.23 -12.04
N LEU A 240 11.96 -9.90 -12.20
CA LEU A 240 12.95 -9.24 -13.06
C LEU A 240 14.38 -9.45 -12.56
N ALA A 241 14.63 -9.26 -11.26
CA ALA A 241 15.95 -9.47 -10.66
C ALA A 241 16.43 -10.93 -10.83
N LEU A 242 15.51 -11.90 -10.72
CA LEU A 242 15.80 -13.31 -10.99
C LEU A 242 16.25 -13.52 -12.45
N GLN A 243 15.51 -12.97 -13.42
CA GLN A 243 15.82 -13.10 -14.85
C GLN A 243 17.14 -12.41 -15.24
N GLU A 244 17.49 -11.33 -14.56
CA GLU A 244 18.75 -10.60 -14.75
C GLU A 244 19.93 -11.25 -14.01
N GLY A 245 19.68 -12.21 -13.13
CA GLY A 245 20.71 -12.83 -12.29
C GLY A 245 21.27 -11.88 -11.23
N ASP A 246 20.48 -10.91 -10.78
CA ASP A 246 20.84 -9.95 -9.72
C ASP A 246 20.37 -10.46 -8.35
N GLY A 247 21.24 -11.21 -7.68
CA GLY A 247 20.98 -11.77 -6.35
C GLY A 247 20.79 -10.71 -5.25
N ASP A 248 21.49 -9.57 -5.36
CA ASP A 248 21.43 -8.51 -4.35
C ASP A 248 20.10 -7.77 -4.40
N THR A 249 19.63 -7.41 -5.61
CA THR A 249 18.31 -6.82 -5.79
C THR A 249 17.20 -7.80 -5.44
N LEU A 250 17.37 -9.09 -5.77
CA LEU A 250 16.42 -10.15 -5.42
C LEU A 250 16.24 -10.25 -3.89
N ASP A 251 17.32 -10.37 -3.13
CA ASP A 251 17.25 -10.50 -1.66
C ASP A 251 16.63 -9.25 -1.00
N ARG A 252 17.06 -8.06 -1.42
CA ARG A 252 16.52 -6.79 -0.90
C ARG A 252 15.02 -6.66 -1.17
N THR A 253 14.58 -6.95 -2.40
CA THR A 253 13.16 -6.85 -2.78
C THR A 253 12.32 -7.92 -2.07
N ALA A 254 12.84 -9.14 -1.91
CA ALA A 254 12.19 -10.17 -1.13
C ALA A 254 12.09 -9.81 0.36
N GLY A 255 13.09 -9.10 0.91
CA GLY A 255 13.05 -8.51 2.24
C GLY A 255 11.87 -7.54 2.40
N ALA A 256 11.67 -6.66 1.42
CA ALA A 256 10.55 -5.73 1.40
C ALA A 256 9.19 -6.47 1.38
N ILE A 257 9.04 -7.49 0.53
CA ILE A 257 7.83 -8.34 0.49
C ILE A 257 7.56 -8.98 1.85
N ARG A 258 8.59 -9.56 2.49
CA ARG A 258 8.46 -10.16 3.84
C ARG A 258 7.98 -9.14 4.86
N GLY A 259 8.59 -7.96 4.87
CA GLY A 259 8.23 -6.87 5.78
C GLY A 259 6.78 -6.38 5.57
N ARG A 260 6.36 -6.16 4.31
CA ARG A 260 5.00 -5.73 3.99
C ARG A 260 3.96 -6.78 4.34
N SER A 261 4.19 -8.05 4.01
CA SER A 261 3.29 -9.16 4.36
C SER A 261 3.16 -9.33 5.87
N ALA A 262 4.26 -9.20 6.63
CA ALA A 262 4.22 -9.24 8.08
C ALA A 262 3.43 -8.05 8.66
N ARG A 263 3.61 -6.85 8.10
CA ARG A 263 2.84 -5.66 8.51
C ARG A 263 1.35 -5.82 8.22
N VAL A 264 0.98 -6.31 7.04
CA VAL A 264 -0.42 -6.63 6.71
C VAL A 264 -1.02 -7.58 7.73
N ALA A 265 -0.34 -8.68 8.05
CA ALA A 265 -0.79 -9.62 9.05
C ALA A 265 -0.99 -8.96 10.43
N ASN A 266 -0.07 -8.09 10.86
CA ASN A 266 -0.14 -7.45 12.17
C ASN A 266 -1.26 -6.40 12.25
N VAL A 267 -1.37 -5.51 11.27
CA VAL A 267 -2.40 -4.46 11.22
C VAL A 267 -3.79 -5.09 11.17
N VAL A 268 -4.00 -6.11 10.32
CA VAL A 268 -5.31 -6.76 10.22
C VAL A 268 -5.62 -7.56 11.49
N THR A 269 -4.63 -8.21 12.11
CA THR A 269 -4.85 -8.90 13.40
C THR A 269 -5.30 -7.92 14.48
N ALA A 270 -4.62 -6.78 14.62
CA ALA A 270 -4.97 -5.74 15.58
C ALA A 270 -6.37 -5.14 15.29
N GLU A 271 -6.70 -4.93 14.02
CA GLU A 271 -8.04 -4.47 13.63
C GLU A 271 -9.13 -5.50 14.00
N MET A 272 -8.84 -6.81 13.88
CA MET A 272 -9.81 -7.85 14.27
C MET A 272 -10.10 -7.88 15.77
N ASP A 273 -9.20 -7.38 16.63
CA ASP A 273 -9.42 -7.27 18.08
C ASP A 273 -10.52 -6.25 18.43
N ASN A 274 -10.86 -5.34 17.50
CA ASN A 274 -11.97 -4.39 17.65
C ASN A 274 -13.36 -5.01 17.42
N TYR A 275 -13.43 -6.26 16.94
CA TYR A 275 -14.68 -6.95 16.61
C TYR A 275 -14.98 -8.08 17.59
N GLU A 276 -16.27 -8.36 17.81
CA GLU A 276 -16.68 -9.49 18.63
C GLU A 276 -16.29 -10.83 17.95
N PRO A 277 -15.69 -11.80 18.68
CA PRO A 277 -15.28 -13.07 18.09
C PRO A 277 -16.43 -13.82 17.40
N GLY A 278 -16.28 -14.13 16.11
CA GLY A 278 -17.35 -14.71 15.30
C GLY A 278 -16.84 -15.34 14.00
N MET A 279 -17.76 -15.65 13.08
CA MET A 279 -17.40 -16.22 11.78
C MET A 279 -16.56 -15.26 10.93
N TYR A 280 -16.84 -13.96 11.03
CA TYR A 280 -16.07 -12.92 10.34
C TYR A 280 -14.61 -12.89 10.79
N THR A 281 -14.35 -12.66 12.08
CA THR A 281 -12.98 -12.59 12.61
C THR A 281 -12.23 -13.92 12.43
N LYS A 282 -12.90 -15.07 12.59
CA LYS A 282 -12.29 -16.38 12.31
C LYS A 282 -11.81 -16.50 10.85
N ARG A 283 -12.64 -16.10 9.88
CA ARG A 283 -12.28 -16.18 8.46
C ARG A 283 -11.08 -15.28 8.12
N VAL A 284 -11.07 -14.06 8.64
CA VAL A 284 -9.94 -13.13 8.44
C VAL A 284 -8.66 -13.69 9.07
N LEU A 285 -8.73 -14.14 10.32
CA LEU A 285 -7.57 -14.71 11.02
C LEU A 285 -7.06 -16.01 10.37
N GLU A 286 -7.95 -16.82 9.77
CA GLU A 286 -7.54 -18.00 8.99
C GLU A 286 -6.75 -17.62 7.74
N ALA A 287 -7.19 -16.61 6.98
CA ALA A 287 -6.44 -16.10 5.83
C ALA A 287 -5.06 -15.55 6.24
N ILE A 288 -4.98 -14.84 7.37
CA ILE A 288 -3.70 -14.38 7.95
C ILE A 288 -2.79 -15.56 8.30
N ASN A 289 -3.33 -16.59 8.94
CA ASN A 289 -2.54 -17.78 9.31
C ASN A 289 -2.01 -18.51 8.08
N VAL A 290 -2.79 -18.63 7.00
CA VAL A 290 -2.30 -19.21 5.74
C VAL A 290 -1.14 -18.40 5.16
N LEU A 291 -1.27 -17.06 5.12
CA LEU A 291 -0.18 -16.20 4.65
C LEU A 291 1.08 -16.40 5.50
N ARG A 292 0.95 -16.34 6.83
CA ARG A 292 2.08 -16.37 7.77
C ARG A 292 2.76 -17.73 7.87
N GLU A 293 1.99 -18.81 7.96
CA GLU A 293 2.52 -20.14 8.31
C GLU A 293 2.80 -21.02 7.08
N GLN A 294 2.24 -20.68 5.91
CA GLN A 294 2.39 -21.51 4.70
C GLN A 294 3.02 -20.74 3.54
N VAL A 295 2.46 -19.59 3.18
CA VAL A 295 2.87 -18.85 1.99
C VAL A 295 4.24 -18.18 2.17
N MET A 296 4.40 -17.41 3.25
CA MET A 296 5.64 -16.67 3.50
C MET A 296 6.87 -17.58 3.73
N PRO A 297 6.79 -18.70 4.47
CA PRO A 297 7.90 -19.64 4.60
C PRO A 297 8.30 -20.28 3.26
N ASN A 298 7.32 -20.67 2.42
CA ASN A 298 7.59 -21.20 1.09
C ASN A 298 8.31 -20.16 0.22
N PHE A 299 7.79 -18.92 0.18
CA PHE A 299 8.42 -17.83 -0.55
C PHE A 299 9.86 -17.57 -0.08
N ALA A 300 10.09 -17.47 1.23
CA ALA A 300 11.42 -17.27 1.79
C ALA A 300 12.41 -18.38 1.38
N GLN A 301 11.97 -19.65 1.40
CA GLN A 301 12.78 -20.77 0.95
C GLN A 301 13.12 -20.66 -0.55
N ARG A 302 12.19 -20.24 -1.40
CA ARG A 302 12.46 -20.05 -2.84
C ARG A 302 13.43 -18.92 -3.11
N VAL A 303 13.34 -17.84 -2.35
CA VAL A 303 14.29 -16.73 -2.42
C VAL A 303 15.69 -17.19 -2.03
N GLU A 304 15.84 -17.91 -0.91
CA GLU A 304 17.14 -18.42 -0.45
C GLU A 304 17.79 -19.32 -1.51
N VAL A 305 17.04 -20.27 -2.06
CA VAL A 305 17.54 -21.17 -3.13
C VAL A 305 17.95 -20.40 -4.37
N ALA A 306 17.15 -19.40 -4.79
CA ALA A 306 17.45 -18.60 -5.98
C ALA A 306 18.70 -17.73 -5.79
N VAL A 307 18.83 -17.05 -4.65
CA VAL A 307 19.99 -16.22 -4.32
C VAL A 307 21.25 -17.08 -4.25
N ASP A 308 21.22 -18.22 -3.55
CA ASP A 308 22.36 -19.14 -3.46
C ASP A 308 22.81 -19.68 -4.82
N ALA A 309 21.85 -19.97 -5.70
CA ALA A 309 22.12 -20.46 -7.06
C ALA A 309 22.78 -19.36 -7.93
N ILE A 310 22.29 -18.13 -7.84
CA ILE A 310 22.84 -16.96 -8.56
C ILE A 310 24.24 -16.62 -8.04
N SER A 311 24.44 -16.60 -6.73
CA SER A 311 25.72 -16.27 -6.10
C SER A 311 26.77 -17.39 -6.18
N SER A 312 26.39 -18.59 -6.62
CA SER A 312 27.32 -19.70 -6.84
C SER A 312 28.31 -19.40 -7.98
N ASN A 313 29.51 -20.00 -7.92
CA ASN A 313 30.49 -19.91 -9.00
C ASN A 313 30.92 -21.31 -9.49
N PRO A 314 30.49 -21.76 -10.70
CA PRO A 314 29.62 -21.03 -11.64
C PRO A 314 28.18 -20.92 -11.11
N PRO A 315 27.41 -19.92 -11.57
CA PRO A 315 25.99 -19.81 -11.24
C PRO A 315 25.24 -21.08 -11.63
N LYS A 316 24.29 -21.48 -10.78
CA LYS A 316 23.44 -22.64 -11.01
C LYS A 316 22.10 -22.20 -11.59
N ASP A 317 21.47 -23.11 -12.33
CA ASP A 317 20.12 -22.89 -12.84
C ASP A 317 19.12 -22.78 -11.69
N VAL A 318 18.20 -21.83 -11.80
CA VAL A 318 17.06 -21.66 -10.87
C VAL A 318 15.80 -22.16 -11.57
N ASP A 319 14.92 -22.84 -10.81
CA ASP A 319 13.57 -23.12 -11.29
C ASP A 319 12.72 -21.84 -11.21
N GLU A 320 12.73 -21.06 -12.28
CA GLU A 320 11.99 -19.79 -12.38
C GLU A 320 10.48 -19.99 -12.19
N ASN A 321 9.91 -21.10 -12.67
CA ASN A 321 8.48 -21.34 -12.56
C ASN A 321 8.06 -21.50 -11.10
N GLU A 322 8.83 -22.27 -10.35
CA GLU A 322 8.55 -22.52 -8.94
C GLU A 322 8.73 -21.25 -8.09
N PHE A 323 9.69 -20.40 -8.45
CA PHE A 323 9.87 -19.08 -7.83
C PHE A 323 8.69 -18.13 -8.13
N ILE A 324 8.28 -18.05 -9.40
CA ILE A 324 7.16 -17.21 -9.84
C ILE A 324 5.86 -17.66 -9.15
N ASP A 325 5.61 -18.97 -9.08
CA ASP A 325 4.44 -19.52 -8.40
C ASP A 325 4.44 -19.18 -6.90
N ALA A 326 5.57 -19.33 -6.22
CA ALA A 326 5.69 -18.95 -4.81
C ALA A 326 5.49 -17.44 -4.58
N SER A 327 6.01 -16.60 -5.47
CA SER A 327 5.84 -15.14 -5.40
C SER A 327 4.39 -14.72 -5.63
N ARG A 328 3.71 -15.36 -6.59
CA ARG A 328 2.28 -15.14 -6.86
C ARG A 328 1.41 -15.50 -5.66
N LEU A 329 1.73 -16.58 -4.96
CA LEU A 329 0.98 -16.97 -3.75
C LEU A 329 1.04 -15.90 -2.64
N VAL A 330 2.12 -15.12 -2.55
CA VAL A 330 2.21 -14.00 -1.60
C VAL A 330 1.17 -12.93 -1.93
N TYR A 331 1.11 -12.50 -3.19
CA TYR A 331 0.11 -11.55 -3.67
C TYR A 331 -1.32 -12.07 -3.47
N ASP A 332 -1.59 -13.31 -3.89
CA ASP A 332 -2.92 -13.93 -3.75
C ASP A 332 -3.34 -14.07 -2.27
N GLY A 333 -2.39 -14.38 -1.38
CA GLY A 333 -2.64 -14.47 0.06
C GLY A 333 -3.03 -13.13 0.69
N VAL A 334 -2.34 -12.04 0.33
CA VAL A 334 -2.68 -10.69 0.79
C VAL A 334 -4.04 -10.24 0.22
N ARG A 335 -4.28 -10.53 -1.06
CA ARG A 335 -5.57 -10.25 -1.71
C ARG A 335 -6.73 -10.99 -1.05
N GLU A 336 -6.53 -12.23 -0.63
CA GLU A 336 -7.55 -13.00 0.10
C GLU A 336 -7.83 -12.42 1.48
N ILE A 337 -6.80 -11.95 2.21
CA ILE A 337 -7.00 -11.22 3.48
C ILE A 337 -7.87 -9.97 3.23
N ARG A 338 -7.54 -9.17 2.22
CA ARG A 338 -8.34 -7.99 1.87
C ARG A 338 -9.79 -8.33 1.57
N ARG A 339 -10.03 -9.35 0.74
CA ARG A 339 -11.38 -9.83 0.43
C ARG A 339 -12.13 -10.27 1.68
N ALA A 340 -11.48 -11.03 2.56
CA ALA A 340 -12.08 -11.48 3.81
C ALA A 340 -12.48 -10.33 4.73
N VAL A 341 -11.65 -9.28 4.82
CA VAL A 341 -11.94 -8.07 5.61
C VAL A 341 -13.17 -7.32 5.07
N LEU A 342 -13.29 -7.19 3.75
CA LEU A 342 -14.35 -6.42 3.09
C LEU A 342 -15.72 -7.13 3.05
N MET A 343 -15.75 -8.46 3.19
CA MET A 343 -16.97 -9.27 3.08
C MET A 343 -18.05 -9.00 4.12
N ASN A 344 -17.71 -8.35 5.24
CA ASN A 344 -18.67 -8.06 6.31
C ASN A 344 -19.13 -6.58 6.32
N ARG A 345 -18.67 -5.78 5.35
CA ARG A 345 -19.08 -4.36 5.26
C ARG A 345 -20.32 -4.20 4.40
N SER A 346 -21.26 -3.40 4.89
CA SER A 346 -22.44 -3.04 4.12
C SER A 346 -22.03 -2.16 2.91
N SER A 347 -22.80 -2.21 1.81
CA SER A 347 -22.57 -1.35 0.63
C SER A 347 -22.60 0.15 0.93
N GLU A 348 -23.08 0.55 2.12
CA GLU A 348 -23.13 1.93 2.61
C GLU A 348 -21.88 2.32 3.44
N GLU A 349 -21.17 1.35 4.03
CA GLU A 349 -19.92 1.53 4.80
C GLU A 349 -18.66 1.37 3.94
N LEU A 350 -18.77 0.63 2.84
CA LEU A 350 -17.80 0.70 1.76
C LEU A 350 -17.94 2.09 1.16
N ASP A 351 -16.89 2.93 1.21
CA ASP A 351 -16.79 4.07 0.30
C ASP A 351 -17.06 3.46 -1.08
N THR A 352 -18.22 3.72 -1.68
CA THR A 352 -18.71 2.96 -2.87
C THR A 352 -17.83 3.20 -4.10
N ASP A 353 -16.90 4.15 -3.97
CA ASP A 353 -15.88 4.47 -4.94
C ASP A 353 -14.62 3.61 -4.76
N THR A 354 -14.45 2.87 -3.64
CA THR A 354 -13.21 2.17 -3.30
C THR A 354 -12.86 1.04 -4.26
N GLU A 355 -13.83 0.48 -4.99
CA GLU A 355 -13.72 -0.93 -5.44
C GLU A 355 -14.12 -1.26 -6.87
N PHE A 356 -14.40 -0.30 -7.76
CA PHE A 356 -14.44 -0.61 -9.19
C PHE A 356 -13.70 0.47 -9.96
N GLU A 357 -12.39 0.30 -10.13
CA GLU A 357 -11.75 0.84 -11.32
C GLU A 357 -12.13 -0.05 -12.49
N PRO A 358 -12.94 0.41 -13.45
CA PRO A 358 -13.16 -0.32 -14.68
C PRO A 358 -11.88 -0.14 -15.51
N GLY A 359 -10.87 -0.98 -15.26
CA GLY A 359 -9.57 -0.84 -15.93
C GLY A 359 -8.61 -2.02 -15.83
N GLU A 360 -8.56 -2.74 -14.70
CA GLU A 360 -7.47 -3.72 -14.48
C GLU A 360 -7.87 -5.19 -14.66
N ASP A 361 -9.16 -5.53 -14.62
CA ASP A 361 -9.63 -6.92 -14.83
C ASP A 361 -9.46 -7.41 -16.29
N ASN A 362 -9.10 -6.54 -17.24
CA ASN A 362 -8.95 -6.91 -18.66
C ASN A 362 -7.50 -7.09 -19.14
N MET A 363 -6.47 -6.79 -18.34
CA MET A 363 -5.07 -6.80 -18.83
C MET A 363 -4.29 -8.07 -18.52
N THR A 364 -4.84 -9.03 -17.76
CA THR A 364 -4.14 -10.28 -17.40
C THR A 364 -4.70 -11.54 -18.05
N ILE A 365 -5.75 -11.44 -18.87
CA ILE A 365 -6.36 -12.60 -19.56
C ILE A 365 -5.76 -12.82 -20.97
N ASP A 366 -5.10 -11.83 -21.57
CA ASP A 366 -4.70 -11.85 -22.98
C ASP A 366 -3.24 -12.27 -23.25
N ASN A 367 -2.72 -13.24 -22.49
CA ASN A 367 -1.52 -14.00 -22.89
C ASN A 367 -1.75 -15.51 -23.00
N ARG A 368 -3.00 -15.95 -23.15
CA ARG A 368 -3.27 -17.29 -23.68
C ARG A 368 -3.20 -17.25 -25.20
N SER A 369 -2.18 -17.92 -25.72
CA SER A 369 -1.96 -18.18 -27.14
C SER A 369 -3.28 -18.51 -27.86
N ARG A 370 -3.66 -17.64 -28.80
CA ARG A 370 -4.73 -17.90 -29.76
C ARG A 370 -4.39 -19.14 -30.58
N SER A 371 -5.06 -20.25 -30.30
CA SER A 371 -5.35 -21.24 -31.33
C SER A 371 -6.67 -21.97 -31.00
N SER A 372 -7.45 -22.11 -32.07
CA SER A 372 -8.75 -22.77 -32.25
C SER A 372 -10.02 -22.01 -31.80
N ALA A 373 -10.91 -21.89 -32.79
CA ALA A 373 -12.11 -21.10 -32.86
C ALA A 373 -13.36 -21.91 -32.45
N HIS A 374 -14.47 -21.19 -32.25
CA HIS A 374 -15.89 -21.55 -32.50
C HIS A 374 -16.28 -23.05 -32.47
N THR A 375 -17.35 -23.46 -31.79
CA THR A 375 -18.74 -22.99 -32.05
C THR A 375 -19.69 -23.48 -30.94
N GLU A 376 -20.79 -22.75 -30.75
CA GLU A 376 -21.95 -23.07 -29.90
C GLU A 376 -22.67 -24.36 -30.30
N GLY A 377 -23.46 -24.92 -29.37
CA GLY A 377 -24.82 -25.37 -29.72
C GLY A 377 -25.20 -26.81 -29.36
N HIS A 378 -26.25 -26.91 -28.54
CA HIS A 378 -27.34 -27.91 -28.56
C HIS A 378 -27.06 -29.36 -28.99
N GLY A 379 -27.30 -30.28 -28.05
CA GLY A 379 -27.46 -31.70 -28.35
C GLY A 379 -28.78 -32.02 -29.05
N VAL A 380 -28.68 -32.83 -30.10
CA VAL A 380 -29.64 -33.88 -30.45
C VAL A 380 -28.82 -35.12 -30.81
N ASP A 381 -29.15 -36.23 -30.15
CA ASP A 381 -28.50 -37.53 -30.20
C ASP A 381 -28.90 -38.31 -31.46
N GLU A 382 -27.93 -38.69 -32.28
CA GLU A 382 -28.14 -39.41 -33.53
C GLU A 382 -27.14 -40.58 -33.57
N TYR A 383 -27.31 -41.62 -32.74
CA TYR A 383 -26.97 -43.04 -33.01
C TYR A 383 -27.31 -43.93 -31.80
N PRO A 384 -28.49 -44.59 -31.75
CA PRO A 384 -29.06 -45.11 -30.51
C PRO A 384 -28.63 -46.55 -30.11
N ASP A 385 -27.70 -47.22 -30.79
CA ASP A 385 -27.50 -48.67 -30.63
C ASP A 385 -26.08 -49.15 -30.22
N ILE A 386 -25.32 -48.36 -29.46
CA ILE A 386 -24.12 -48.87 -28.75
C ILE A 386 -24.09 -48.35 -27.32
N SER A 387 -24.80 -49.02 -26.41
CA SER A 387 -24.77 -48.68 -24.97
C SER A 387 -23.47 -49.19 -24.33
N GLY A 388 -22.76 -48.30 -23.62
CA GLY A 388 -21.76 -48.70 -22.62
C GLY A 388 -20.30 -48.31 -22.88
N ILE A 389 -20.01 -47.25 -23.64
CA ILE A 389 -18.64 -46.71 -23.79
C ILE A 389 -18.68 -45.21 -23.53
N THR A 390 -18.01 -44.74 -22.47
CA THR A 390 -18.07 -43.33 -22.04
C THR A 390 -16.79 -42.55 -22.32
N THR A 391 -15.77 -43.17 -22.90
CA THR A 391 -14.53 -42.48 -23.25
C THR A 391 -13.93 -42.93 -24.58
N ALA A 392 -13.30 -41.99 -25.29
CA ALA A 392 -12.64 -42.23 -26.58
C ALA A 392 -11.54 -43.30 -26.55
N ARG A 393 -10.99 -43.58 -25.36
CA ARG A 393 -9.95 -44.60 -25.14
C ARG A 393 -10.51 -46.03 -25.14
N GLU A 394 -11.78 -46.22 -24.78
CA GLU A 394 -12.47 -47.52 -24.83
C GLU A 394 -12.92 -47.87 -26.26
N ALA A 395 -13.30 -46.89 -27.07
CA ALA A 395 -13.68 -47.08 -28.46
C ALA A 395 -12.51 -47.58 -29.33
N MET A 396 -11.29 -47.05 -29.11
CA MET A 396 -10.11 -47.42 -29.90
C MET A 396 -9.57 -48.83 -29.63
N ARG A 397 -10.05 -49.54 -28.60
CA ARG A 397 -9.65 -50.93 -28.30
C ARG A 397 -10.49 -51.98 -29.03
N LYS A 398 -11.57 -51.57 -29.72
CA LYS A 398 -12.47 -52.46 -30.47
C LYS A 398 -12.32 -52.40 -31.99
N MET A 399 -11.43 -51.55 -32.51
CA MET A 399 -11.17 -51.44 -33.95
C MET A 399 -9.76 -51.93 -34.30
N THR A 400 -9.48 -53.17 -33.96
CA THR A 400 -8.41 -53.94 -34.61
C THR A 400 -9.06 -55.17 -35.20
N GLU A 401 -9.38 -55.12 -36.49
CA GLU A 401 -9.26 -56.21 -37.45
C GLU A 401 -9.79 -55.74 -38.82
N GLU A 402 -8.96 -56.01 -39.83
CA GLU A 402 -9.12 -55.85 -41.29
C GLU A 402 -8.96 -54.45 -41.92
#